data_AF-A0A3D3ZTR5-F1
#
_entry.id   AF-A0A3D3ZTR5-F1
#
_cell.length_a   1.000
_cell.length_b   1.000
_cell.length_c   1.000
_cell.angle_alpha   90.00
_cell.angle_beta   90.00
_cell.angle_gamma   90.00
#
_symmetry.space_group_name_H-M   'P 1'
#
loop_
_entity.id
_entity.type
_entity.pdbx_description
1 polymer ?
#
loop_
_entity_poly.entity_id
_entity_poly.type
_entity_poly.pdbx_seq_one_letter_code
_entity_poly.pdbx_strand_id
1 'polypeptide(L)'
;MVSVNKQFFFASVAVAVLSATTSVAQDDWRTNYTLFGTPGVIDMPSAVAPEDGELFATYSMFNDYWRTTFSFQVLPRLTGSFRYSHIYSYDRSFDLQYQIAAEGQYRPAIAVGLRDFLGTGIYSSEYVVATKTLNPNVRVTGGLGWGRLGSLNGFANPLGVIDEAFETRPDDGVGTGGTVLSGQFFRGDA
;
A
#
# COMPACT_ATOMS: atom_id res chain seq x y z
N MET A 1 9.41 -4.12 -46.70
CA MET A 1 9.87 -3.54 -45.42
C MET A 1 8.93 -2.39 -45.09
N VAL A 2 7.87 -2.64 -44.33
CA VAL A 2 6.88 -1.63 -43.95
C VAL A 2 6.95 -1.48 -42.43
N SER A 3 7.47 -0.34 -41.99
CA SER A 3 7.53 0.06 -40.58
C SER A 3 6.13 0.43 -40.12
N VAL A 4 5.53 -0.39 -39.25
CA VAL A 4 4.27 -0.04 -38.57
C VAL A 4 4.61 0.74 -37.32
N ASN A 5 4.34 2.05 -37.38
CA ASN A 5 4.43 2.97 -36.25
C ASN A 5 3.29 2.66 -35.27
N LYS A 6 3.60 1.99 -34.15
CA LYS A 6 2.62 1.79 -33.06
C LYS A 6 2.62 3.03 -32.18
N GLN A 7 1.64 3.90 -32.37
CA GLN A 7 1.35 4.96 -31.40
C GLN A 7 0.69 4.31 -30.19
N PHE A 8 1.40 4.26 -29.05
CA PHE A 8 0.86 3.78 -27.79
C PHE A 8 -0.07 4.84 -27.20
N PHE A 9 -1.36 4.50 -27.13
CA PHE A 9 -2.38 5.34 -26.50
C PHE A 9 -2.42 5.00 -25.00
N PHE A 10 -1.95 5.90 -24.15
CA PHE A 10 -2.11 5.77 -22.70
C PHE A 10 -3.57 6.11 -22.35
N ALA A 11 -4.37 5.10 -22.06
CA ALA A 11 -5.72 5.27 -21.52
C ALA A 11 -5.78 4.69 -20.11
N SER A 12 -5.64 5.55 -19.11
CA SER A 12 -6.01 5.24 -17.72
C SER A 12 -7.54 5.32 -17.64
N VAL A 13 -8.23 4.18 -17.67
CA VAL A 13 -9.69 4.14 -17.47
C VAL A 13 -9.97 3.92 -15.99
N ALA A 14 -10.40 4.97 -15.30
CA ALA A 14 -11.02 4.87 -13.99
C ALA A 14 -12.53 4.61 -14.19
N VAL A 15 -12.99 3.38 -13.97
CA VAL A 15 -14.43 3.08 -13.95
C VAL A 15 -14.94 3.33 -12.54
N ALA A 16 -15.65 4.45 -12.36
CA ALA A 16 -16.40 4.71 -11.13
C ALA A 16 -17.76 4.00 -11.22
N VAL A 17 -18.00 3.00 -10.37
CA VAL A 17 -19.33 2.42 -10.19
C VAL A 17 -20.14 3.40 -9.33
N LEU A 18 -21.16 4.01 -9.92
CA LEU A 18 -22.11 4.89 -9.21
C LEU A 18 -23.08 4.03 -8.37
N SER A 19 -22.80 3.91 -7.07
CA SER A 19 -23.80 3.49 -6.09
C SER A 19 -24.55 4.73 -5.60
N ALA A 20 -25.89 4.71 -5.69
CA ALA A 20 -26.74 5.78 -5.20
C ALA A 20 -26.73 5.79 -3.66
N THR A 21 -25.86 6.61 -3.07
CA THR A 21 -25.90 6.98 -1.66
C THR A 21 -26.33 8.44 -1.54
N THR A 22 -27.11 8.74 -0.51
CA THR A 22 -27.52 10.10 -0.16
C THR A 22 -26.30 10.98 0.03
N SER A 23 -26.22 12.08 -0.74
CA SER A 23 -25.16 13.08 -0.63
C SER A 23 -25.29 13.88 0.67
N VAL A 24 -24.75 13.34 1.76
CA VAL A 24 -24.18 14.19 2.81
C VAL A 24 -22.98 14.88 2.19
N ALA A 25 -22.85 16.20 2.38
CA ALA A 25 -21.61 16.90 2.11
C ALA A 25 -20.54 16.30 3.03
N GLN A 26 -19.82 15.29 2.54
CA GLN A 26 -18.75 14.62 3.26
C GLN A 26 -17.56 15.58 3.25
N ASP A 27 -17.42 16.34 4.33
CA ASP A 27 -16.21 17.11 4.64
C ASP A 27 -15.09 16.15 5.12
N ASP A 28 -14.97 15.03 4.42
CA ASP A 28 -14.29 13.82 4.82
C ASP A 28 -13.40 13.36 3.67
N TRP A 29 -12.44 14.21 3.33
CA TRP A 29 -11.24 13.80 2.59
C TRP A 29 -10.38 12.78 3.39
N ARG A 30 -10.95 12.14 4.43
CA ARG A 30 -10.24 11.43 5.50
C ARG A 30 -9.73 10.07 5.05
N THR A 31 -10.41 9.38 4.14
CA THR A 31 -9.91 8.08 3.66
C THR A 31 -9.78 8.08 2.15
N ASN A 32 -8.54 8.17 1.66
CA ASN A 32 -8.21 7.88 0.27
C ASN A 32 -7.53 6.52 0.20
N TYR A 33 -7.58 5.90 -0.96
CA TYR A 33 -6.91 4.64 -1.21
C TYR A 33 -5.85 4.80 -2.29
N THR A 34 -4.75 4.10 -2.08
CA THR A 34 -3.64 4.00 -3.04
C THR A 34 -4.05 3.18 -4.27
N LEU A 35 -3.23 3.20 -5.31
CA LEU A 35 -3.31 2.31 -6.46
C LEU A 35 -3.10 0.83 -6.07
N PHE A 36 -2.57 0.59 -4.86
CA PHE A 36 -2.43 -0.72 -4.24
C PHE A 36 -3.62 -1.10 -3.34
N GLY A 37 -4.64 -0.25 -3.22
CA GLY A 37 -5.84 -0.49 -2.41
C GLY A 37 -5.65 -0.29 -0.90
N THR A 38 -4.47 0.08 -0.42
CA THR A 38 -4.25 0.44 0.99
C THR A 38 -4.62 1.90 1.27
N PRO A 39 -5.00 2.29 2.49
CA PRO A 39 -5.25 3.69 2.83
C PRO A 39 -4.03 4.59 2.53
N GLY A 40 -4.24 5.70 1.82
CA GLY A 40 -3.15 6.57 1.38
C GLY A 40 -3.45 7.32 0.08
N VAL A 41 -2.39 7.86 -0.53
CA VAL A 41 -2.47 8.68 -1.75
C VAL A 41 -1.48 8.18 -2.79
N ILE A 42 -1.98 7.90 -4.00
CA ILE A 42 -1.20 7.33 -5.11
C ILE A 42 -0.55 6.01 -4.67
N ASP A 43 0.73 6.00 -4.29
CA ASP A 43 1.43 4.82 -3.77
C ASP A 43 1.87 4.98 -2.31
N MET A 44 1.73 6.20 -1.76
CA MET A 44 2.14 6.56 -0.41
C MET A 44 1.07 6.13 0.60
N PRO A 45 1.38 5.19 1.51
CA PRO A 45 0.45 4.80 2.57
C PRO A 45 0.14 5.97 3.51
N SER A 46 -0.97 5.88 4.27
CA SER A 46 -1.29 6.81 5.35
C SER A 46 -1.80 6.07 6.58
N ALA A 47 -1.67 6.71 7.75
CA ALA A 47 -2.13 6.14 9.01
C ALA A 47 -3.63 6.33 9.27
N VAL A 48 -4.40 6.86 8.32
CA VAL A 48 -5.84 7.04 8.50
C VAL A 48 -6.53 5.70 8.37
N ALA A 49 -7.44 5.42 9.31
CA ALA A 49 -8.29 4.24 9.27
C ALA A 49 -9.61 4.60 8.56
N PRO A 50 -10.00 3.83 7.53
CA PRO A 50 -11.33 3.86 6.93
C PRO A 50 -12.47 3.67 7.95
N GLU A 51 -13.70 3.91 7.53
CA GLU A 51 -14.88 3.60 8.36
C GLU A 51 -15.03 2.09 8.53
N ASP A 52 -15.54 1.66 9.69
CA ASP A 52 -15.69 0.23 10.00
C ASP A 52 -16.65 -0.45 9.00
N GLY A 53 -16.23 -1.59 8.44
CA GLY A 53 -16.98 -2.30 7.40
C GLY A 53 -16.92 -1.67 6.00
N GLU A 54 -16.09 -0.65 5.78
CA GLU A 54 -15.89 -0.06 4.44
C GLU A 54 -15.29 -1.07 3.46
N LEU A 55 -15.87 -1.12 2.25
CA LEU A 55 -15.42 -1.94 1.12
C LEU A 55 -14.96 -1.04 -0.01
N PHE A 56 -13.80 -1.36 -0.56
CA PHE A 56 -13.22 -0.61 -1.66
C PHE A 56 -12.62 -1.53 -2.71
N ALA A 57 -12.70 -1.14 -3.99
CA ALA A 57 -12.09 -1.87 -5.08
C ALA A 57 -11.35 -0.91 -6.00
N THR A 58 -10.13 -1.28 -6.37
CA THR A 58 -9.34 -0.55 -7.37
C THR A 58 -9.02 -1.43 -8.55
N TYR A 59 -8.96 -0.78 -9.71
CA TYR A 59 -8.31 -1.29 -10.89
C TYR A 59 -7.26 -0.29 -11.32
N SER A 60 -6.03 -0.75 -11.52
CA SER A 60 -4.92 0.07 -11.95
C SER A 60 -4.17 -0.66 -13.07
N MET A 61 -3.88 0.07 -14.16
CA MET A 61 -3.22 -0.46 -15.35
C MET A 61 -2.15 0.52 -15.81
N PHE A 62 -0.95 0.00 -16.03
CA PHE A 62 0.22 0.70 -16.54
C PHE A 62 0.91 -0.18 -17.59
N ASN A 63 0.76 0.18 -18.87
CA ASN A 63 1.19 -0.65 -19.99
C ASN A 63 0.59 -2.08 -19.89
N ASP A 64 1.41 -3.13 -19.97
CA ASP A 64 0.98 -4.52 -19.84
C ASP A 64 0.79 -4.97 -18.38
N TYR A 65 1.09 -4.09 -17.41
CA TYR A 65 0.95 -4.38 -16.00
C TYR A 65 -0.40 -3.92 -15.50
N TRP A 66 -1.13 -4.80 -14.84
CA TRP A 66 -2.41 -4.45 -14.25
C TRP A 66 -2.59 -5.11 -12.90
N ARG A 67 -3.43 -4.50 -12.07
CA ARG A 67 -3.78 -5.00 -10.75
C ARG A 67 -5.22 -4.65 -10.43
N THR A 68 -5.92 -5.60 -9.85
CA THR A 68 -7.24 -5.42 -9.25
C THR A 68 -7.10 -5.69 -7.77
N THR A 69 -7.47 -4.72 -6.93
CA THR A 69 -7.40 -4.87 -5.47
C THR A 69 -8.78 -4.72 -4.88
N PHE A 70 -9.11 -5.60 -3.93
CA PHE A 70 -10.29 -5.53 -3.09
C PHE A 70 -9.83 -5.29 -1.65
N SER A 71 -10.31 -4.24 -1.02
CA SER A 71 -9.95 -3.85 0.33
C SER A 71 -11.18 -3.85 1.22
N PHE A 72 -11.00 -4.30 2.45
CA PHE A 72 -12.04 -4.34 3.46
C PHE A 72 -11.51 -3.84 4.80
N GLN A 73 -12.26 -2.92 5.42
CA GLN A 73 -12.02 -2.51 6.80
C GLN A 73 -12.61 -3.57 7.74
N VAL A 74 -11.78 -4.56 8.11
CA VAL A 74 -12.18 -5.73 8.90
C VAL A 74 -12.60 -5.34 10.32
N LEU A 75 -11.87 -4.38 10.91
CA LEU A 75 -12.11 -3.83 12.24
C LEU A 75 -11.81 -2.32 12.19
N PRO A 76 -12.22 -1.50 13.18
CA PRO A 76 -11.98 -0.04 13.17
C PRO A 76 -10.51 0.41 13.03
N ARG A 77 -9.56 -0.51 13.15
CA ARG A 77 -8.11 -0.24 13.07
C ARG A 77 -7.35 -1.24 12.19
N LEU A 78 -8.06 -2.17 11.54
CA LEU A 78 -7.45 -3.24 10.75
C LEU A 78 -8.06 -3.25 9.34
N THR A 79 -7.24 -2.91 8.36
CA THR A 79 -7.57 -3.00 6.94
C THR A 79 -6.89 -4.21 6.34
N GLY A 80 -7.64 -5.03 5.60
CA GLY A 80 -7.09 -6.11 4.79
C GLY A 80 -7.36 -5.86 3.32
N SER A 81 -6.41 -6.21 2.46
CA SER A 81 -6.60 -6.12 1.02
C SER A 81 -6.16 -7.40 0.33
N PHE A 82 -6.92 -7.81 -0.67
CA PHE A 82 -6.57 -8.89 -1.60
C PHE A 82 -6.32 -8.28 -2.98
N ARG A 83 -5.15 -8.56 -3.55
CA ARG A 83 -4.74 -8.06 -4.86
C ARG A 83 -4.49 -9.21 -5.80
N TYR A 84 -5.06 -9.10 -7.00
CA TYR A 84 -4.70 -9.92 -8.14
C TYR A 84 -4.01 -9.05 -9.19
N SER A 85 -2.77 -9.40 -9.55
CA SER A 85 -1.99 -8.60 -10.48
C SER A 85 -1.29 -9.43 -11.54
N HIS A 86 -1.07 -8.79 -12.68
CA HIS A 86 -0.18 -9.26 -13.73
C HIS A 86 0.93 -8.23 -13.88
N ILE A 87 2.18 -8.66 -13.66
CA ILE A 87 3.36 -7.86 -13.95
C ILE A 87 4.31 -8.66 -14.84
N TYR A 88 5.07 -9.58 -14.25
CA TYR A 88 5.88 -10.57 -14.97
C TYR A 88 5.20 -11.94 -15.01
N SER A 89 4.46 -12.24 -13.96
CA SER A 89 3.61 -13.40 -13.78
C SER A 89 2.29 -12.97 -13.16
N TYR A 90 1.33 -13.88 -13.11
CA TYR A 90 0.16 -13.69 -12.25
C TYR A 90 0.58 -13.82 -10.79
N ASP A 91 0.13 -12.88 -9.97
CA ASP A 91 0.37 -12.83 -8.53
C ASP A 91 -0.95 -12.62 -7.79
N ARG A 92 -1.08 -13.34 -6.68
CA ARG A 92 -2.18 -13.22 -5.72
C ARG A 92 -1.54 -12.83 -4.41
N SER A 93 -1.74 -11.59 -4.01
CA SER A 93 -1.12 -11.01 -2.83
C SER A 93 -2.16 -10.54 -1.82
N PHE A 94 -1.80 -10.64 -0.54
CA PHE A 94 -2.55 -10.01 0.54
C PHE A 94 -1.73 -8.89 1.17
N ASP A 95 -2.42 -7.81 1.50
CA ASP A 95 -1.89 -6.69 2.27
C ASP A 95 -2.67 -6.57 3.59
N LEU A 96 -2.01 -6.09 4.63
CA LEU A 96 -2.57 -5.84 5.95
C LEU A 96 -2.07 -4.48 6.46
N GLN A 97 -2.96 -3.65 6.99
CA GLN A 97 -2.60 -2.41 7.69
C GLN A 97 -3.28 -2.37 9.05
N TYR A 98 -2.50 -2.10 10.09
CA TYR A 98 -2.99 -1.93 11.45
C TYR A 98 -2.67 -0.53 11.98
N GLN A 99 -3.70 0.21 12.39
CA GLN A 99 -3.54 1.53 13.02
C GLN A 99 -3.22 1.37 14.51
N ILE A 100 -1.95 1.56 14.87
CA ILE A 100 -1.43 1.47 16.23
C ILE A 100 -1.97 2.60 17.12
N ALA A 101 -2.08 3.82 16.58
CA ALA A 101 -2.59 4.99 17.30
C ALA A 101 -3.50 5.83 16.41
N ALA A 102 -4.68 6.20 16.89
CA ALA A 102 -5.51 7.19 16.24
C ALA A 102 -4.95 8.60 16.45
N GLU A 103 -5.21 9.50 15.49
CA GLU A 103 -4.83 10.90 15.58
C GLU A 103 -5.41 11.52 16.86
N GLY A 104 -4.58 12.23 17.62
CA GLY A 104 -5.01 13.00 18.79
C GLY A 104 -4.74 14.48 18.59
N GLN A 105 -4.84 15.29 19.65
CA GLN A 105 -4.52 16.71 19.56
C GLN A 105 -3.06 16.96 19.14
N TYR A 106 -2.11 16.34 19.85
CA TYR A 106 -0.66 16.55 19.64
C TYR A 106 0.06 15.40 18.93
N ARG A 107 -0.52 14.19 18.93
CA ARG A 107 0.06 13.03 18.26
C ARG A 107 -0.50 12.85 16.85
N PRO A 108 0.31 12.41 15.87
CA PRO A 108 -0.21 11.91 14.60
C PRO A 108 -0.93 10.56 14.81
N ALA A 109 -1.76 10.17 13.86
CA ALA A 109 -2.12 8.77 13.70
C ALA A 109 -0.86 7.99 13.31
N ILE A 110 -0.74 6.75 13.79
CA ILE A 110 0.38 5.86 13.50
C ILE A 110 -0.18 4.52 13.04
N ALA A 111 0.34 4.01 11.92
CA ALA A 111 -0.01 2.70 11.41
C ALA A 111 1.24 1.93 10.98
N VAL A 112 1.13 0.61 11.04
CA VAL A 112 2.08 -0.33 10.44
C VAL A 112 1.36 -1.11 9.36
N GLY A 113 2.05 -1.38 8.25
CA GLY A 113 1.48 -2.20 7.20
C GLY A 113 2.47 -3.19 6.62
N LEU A 114 1.90 -4.29 6.14
CA LEU A 114 2.57 -5.36 5.42
C LEU A 114 1.89 -5.47 4.05
N ARG A 115 2.65 -5.22 2.99
CA ARG A 115 2.20 -5.35 1.60
C ARG A 115 2.79 -6.63 1.02
N ASP A 116 1.96 -7.39 0.31
CA ASP A 116 2.38 -8.66 -0.30
C ASP A 116 3.07 -9.58 0.73
N PHE A 117 2.46 -9.70 1.91
CA PHE A 117 2.97 -10.53 3.01
C PHE A 117 2.67 -12.02 2.78
N LEU A 118 1.69 -12.28 1.90
CA LEU A 118 1.29 -13.57 1.38
C LEU A 118 1.13 -13.45 -0.12
N GLY A 119 2.15 -13.82 -0.88
CA GLY A 119 2.17 -13.72 -2.34
C GLY A 119 3.52 -14.10 -2.91
N THR A 120 3.82 -13.63 -4.11
CA THR A 120 5.11 -13.91 -4.80
C THR A 120 6.27 -13.09 -4.24
N GLY A 121 5.99 -12.00 -3.51
CA GLY A 121 6.99 -11.12 -2.92
C GLY A 121 7.46 -9.99 -3.84
N ILE A 122 6.95 -9.89 -5.07
CA ILE A 122 7.32 -8.84 -6.04
C ILE A 122 7.04 -7.43 -5.49
N TYR A 123 5.96 -7.28 -4.70
CA TYR A 123 5.59 -6.02 -4.06
C TYR A 123 5.82 -6.06 -2.55
N SER A 124 6.56 -7.04 -2.04
CA SER A 124 6.78 -7.22 -0.60
C SER A 124 7.34 -5.94 0.01
N SER A 125 6.58 -5.37 0.94
CA SER A 125 6.98 -4.16 1.64
C SER A 125 6.46 -4.18 3.06
N GLU A 126 7.23 -3.64 3.97
CA GLU A 126 6.77 -3.30 5.31
C GLU A 126 6.89 -1.80 5.49
N TYR A 127 6.00 -1.17 6.24
CA TYR A 127 6.11 0.26 6.50
C TYR A 127 5.54 0.65 7.84
N VAL A 128 6.09 1.74 8.38
CA VAL A 128 5.50 2.48 9.50
C VAL A 128 5.23 3.89 9.01
N VAL A 129 4.00 4.35 9.18
CA VAL A 129 3.56 5.65 8.68
C VAL A 129 2.88 6.44 9.79
N ALA A 130 3.16 7.74 9.81
CA ALA A 130 2.53 8.72 10.66
C ALA A 130 1.79 9.76 9.82
N THR A 131 0.55 10.07 10.20
CA THR A 131 -0.29 11.03 9.49
C THR A 131 -0.89 12.04 10.45
N LYS A 132 -0.82 13.33 10.10
CA LYS A 132 -1.33 14.44 10.90
C LYS A 132 -2.14 15.39 10.04
N THR A 133 -3.31 15.77 10.54
CA THR A 133 -4.15 16.81 9.96
C THR A 133 -3.78 18.14 10.64
N LEU A 134 -3.17 19.05 9.88
CA LEU A 134 -2.72 20.35 10.41
C LEU A 134 -3.86 21.37 10.45
N ASN A 135 -4.73 21.32 9.43
CA ASN A 135 -5.95 22.11 9.32
C ASN A 135 -6.92 21.37 8.37
N PRO A 136 -8.15 21.85 8.15
CA PRO A 136 -9.13 21.16 7.30
C PRO A 136 -8.68 20.87 5.86
N ASN A 137 -7.66 21.56 5.34
CA ASN A 137 -7.21 21.43 3.96
C ASN A 137 -5.80 20.85 3.82
N VAL A 138 -5.08 20.59 4.92
CA VAL A 138 -3.68 20.16 4.90
C VAL A 138 -3.48 18.94 5.80
N ARG A 139 -3.12 17.81 5.19
CA ARG A 139 -2.48 16.67 5.85
C ARG A 139 -1.02 16.63 5.52
N VAL A 140 -0.27 16.13 6.48
CA VAL A 140 1.08 15.65 6.24
C VAL A 140 1.12 14.18 6.62
N THR A 141 1.76 13.40 5.76
CA THR A 141 2.04 11.99 5.99
C THR A 141 3.53 11.78 5.75
N GLY A 142 4.17 11.04 6.65
CA GLY A 142 5.56 10.63 6.53
C GLY A 142 5.76 9.26 7.16
N GLY A 143 6.69 8.48 6.64
CA GLY A 143 6.90 7.12 7.08
C GLY A 143 8.22 6.55 6.62
N LEU A 144 8.52 5.37 7.13
CA LEU A 144 9.66 4.53 6.76
C LEU A 144 9.14 3.26 6.09
N GLY A 145 9.83 2.79 5.06
CA GLY A 145 9.38 1.66 4.27
C GLY A 145 10.53 0.74 3.88
N TRP A 146 10.36 -0.56 4.10
CA TRP A 146 11.31 -1.60 3.76
C TRP A 146 10.84 -2.37 2.52
N GLY A 147 11.74 -3.18 1.95
CA GLY A 147 11.44 -3.99 0.76
C GLY A 147 11.23 -3.10 -0.47
N ARG A 148 10.13 -3.30 -1.18
CA ARG A 148 9.84 -2.54 -2.41
C ARG A 148 9.77 -1.03 -2.16
N LEU A 149 9.32 -0.59 -0.99
CA LEU A 149 9.24 0.83 -0.62
C LEU A 149 10.62 1.47 -0.36
N GLY A 150 11.61 0.70 0.14
CA GLY A 150 12.98 1.16 0.38
C GLY A 150 13.94 0.97 -0.80
N SER A 151 13.48 0.39 -1.91
CA SER A 151 14.34 -0.04 -3.03
C SER A 151 15.00 1.07 -3.86
N LEU A 152 14.56 2.33 -3.71
CA LEU A 152 15.07 3.48 -4.47
C LEU A 152 15.54 4.57 -3.51
N ASN A 153 16.84 4.85 -3.51
CA ASN A 153 17.50 5.79 -2.58
C ASN A 153 17.24 5.47 -1.09
N GLY A 154 17.17 4.17 -0.76
CA GLY A 154 17.08 3.73 0.63
C GLY A 154 18.30 4.14 1.44
N PHE A 155 18.13 4.15 2.76
CA PHE A 155 19.18 4.42 3.73
C PHE A 155 19.33 3.25 4.71
N ALA A 156 20.43 3.27 5.46
CA ALA A 156 20.73 2.22 6.42
C ALA A 156 19.58 2.04 7.42
N ASN A 157 19.16 0.79 7.62
CA ASN A 157 18.03 0.47 8.48
C ASN A 157 18.25 1.01 9.90
N PRO A 158 17.38 1.91 10.42
CA PRO A 158 17.54 2.43 11.77
C PRO A 158 17.41 1.33 12.83
N LEU A 159 16.75 0.20 12.51
CA LEU A 159 16.65 -0.96 13.40
C LEU A 159 17.96 -1.77 13.48
N GLY A 160 18.93 -1.53 12.59
CA GLY A 160 20.27 -2.14 12.65
C GLY A 160 21.02 -1.80 13.94
N VAL A 161 20.68 -0.67 14.58
CA VAL A 161 21.23 -0.29 15.91
C VAL A 161 20.77 -1.27 17.01
N ILE A 162 19.64 -1.94 16.82
CA ILE A 162 19.08 -2.89 17.79
C ILE A 162 19.67 -4.28 17.57
N ASP A 163 19.76 -4.73 16.31
CA ASP A 163 20.29 -6.04 15.93
C ASP A 163 20.80 -6.00 14.48
N GLU A 164 22.01 -6.54 14.24
CA GLU A 164 22.63 -6.63 12.90
C GLU A 164 21.77 -7.43 11.92
N ALA A 165 20.91 -8.33 12.41
CA ALA A 165 19.97 -9.08 11.57
C ALA A 165 18.97 -8.20 10.82
N PHE A 166 18.77 -6.94 11.23
CA PHE A 166 17.90 -5.99 10.52
C PHE A 166 18.60 -5.30 9.34
N GLU A 167 19.93 -5.29 9.29
CA GLU A 167 20.68 -4.60 8.23
C GLU A 167 20.57 -5.31 6.88
N THR A 168 20.45 -6.64 6.89
CA THR A 168 20.41 -7.44 5.65
C THR A 168 19.05 -8.11 5.49
N ARG A 169 18.39 -7.86 4.35
CA ARG A 169 17.18 -8.61 3.97
C ARG A 169 17.60 -9.97 3.40
N PRO A 170 17.21 -11.10 4.01
CA PRO A 170 17.58 -12.41 3.50
C PRO A 170 16.79 -12.74 2.23
N ASP A 171 17.43 -13.41 1.27
CA ASP A 171 16.85 -13.75 -0.05
C ASP A 171 15.96 -15.00 0.06
N ASP A 172 14.88 -14.86 0.82
CA ASP A 172 13.91 -15.92 1.09
C ASP A 172 12.89 -16.04 -0.07
N GLY A 173 13.37 -16.07 -1.32
CA GLY A 173 12.64 -16.59 -2.47
C GLY A 173 11.44 -15.79 -3.02
N VAL A 174 11.62 -15.25 -4.22
CA VAL A 174 10.54 -14.82 -5.13
C VAL A 174 9.95 -16.08 -5.80
N GLY A 175 9.07 -16.79 -5.09
CA GLY A 175 8.48 -18.07 -5.51
C GLY A 175 7.16 -17.96 -6.29
N THR A 176 6.46 -19.09 -6.47
CA THR A 176 5.14 -19.21 -7.14
C THR A 176 3.93 -18.64 -6.34
N GLY A 177 4.20 -17.87 -5.29
CA GLY A 177 3.21 -17.29 -4.40
C GLY A 177 2.78 -18.19 -3.24
N GLY A 178 2.20 -17.60 -2.19
CA GLY A 178 1.60 -18.33 -1.06
C GLY A 178 2.55 -18.66 0.10
N THR A 179 3.76 -18.13 0.10
CA THR A 179 4.71 -18.24 1.22
C THR A 179 4.60 -16.99 2.10
N VAL A 180 4.55 -17.16 3.42
CA VAL A 180 4.65 -16.03 4.37
C VAL A 180 6.12 -15.66 4.50
N LEU A 181 6.50 -14.48 4.03
CA LEU A 181 7.89 -13.99 4.07
C LEU A 181 8.24 -13.33 5.42
N SER A 182 7.84 -13.93 6.54
CA SER A 182 7.99 -13.33 7.87
C SER A 182 9.45 -13.13 8.29
N GLY A 183 10.38 -13.90 7.73
CA GLY A 183 11.82 -13.77 7.96
C GLY A 183 12.44 -12.49 7.39
N GLN A 184 11.73 -11.79 6.49
CA GLN A 184 12.21 -10.59 5.82
C GLN A 184 11.68 -9.27 6.39
N PHE A 185 10.72 -9.33 7.32
CA PHE A 185 10.01 -8.14 7.76
C PHE A 185 10.91 -7.13 8.48
N PHE A 186 10.84 -5.87 8.03
CA PHE A 186 11.62 -4.75 8.57
C PHE A 186 13.14 -4.92 8.47
N ARG A 187 13.61 -5.68 7.46
CA ARG A 187 15.02 -5.93 7.19
C ARG A 187 15.47 -5.34 5.85
N GLY A 188 16.75 -4.99 5.77
CA GLY A 188 17.37 -4.31 4.62
C GLY A 188 17.16 -2.80 4.66
N ASP A 189 17.54 -2.13 3.58
CA ASP A 189 17.44 -0.67 3.45
C ASP A 189 16.00 -0.16 3.62
N ALA A 190 15.88 1.03 4.20
CA ALA A 190 14.63 1.73 4.55
C ALA A 190 14.45 3.06 3.81
#